data_AF-A0A9E4Z3E5-F1
#
_entry.id   AF-A0A9E4Z3E5-F1
#
_cell.length_a   1.000
_cell.length_b   1.000
_cell.length_c   1.000
_cell.angle_alpha   90.00
_cell.angle_beta   90.00
_cell.angle_gamma   90.00
#
_symmetry.space_group_name_H-M   'P 1'
#
loop_
_entity.id
_entity.type
_entity.pdbx_description
1 polymer ?
#
loop_
_entity_poly.entity_id
_entity_poly.type
_entity_poly.pdbx_seq_one_letter_code
_entity_poly.pdbx_strand_id
1 'polypeptide(L)'
;AREIELMVERGLSNMQAIQTATGWAAECVGQEKNFGTVTVGKYADFLVVDGDPLKDIGVFRAKDSIKMVMKGGVAYVDHLPVAEPQPVGD
;
A
#
# COMPACT_ATOMS: atom_id res chain seq x y z
N ALA A 1 -9.42 -6.82 -4.31
CA ALA A 1 -9.06 -6.79 -2.89
C ALA A 1 -10.25 -7.10 -1.95
N ARG A 2 -11.07 -8.14 -2.22
CA ARG A 2 -12.25 -8.42 -1.37
C ARG A 2 -11.89 -8.91 0.04
N GLU A 3 -10.77 -9.61 0.18
CA GLU A 3 -10.28 -10.15 1.46
C GLU A 3 -10.14 -9.07 2.56
N ILE A 4 -9.56 -7.91 2.22
CA ILE A 4 -9.31 -6.82 3.17
C ILE A 4 -10.63 -6.20 3.64
N GLU A 5 -11.61 -6.04 2.75
CA GLU A 5 -12.98 -5.61 3.12
C GLU A 5 -13.62 -6.62 4.09
N LEU A 6 -13.51 -7.92 3.80
CA LEU A 6 -14.06 -8.98 4.67
C LEU A 6 -13.42 -8.97 6.07
N MET A 7 -12.12 -8.69 6.17
CA MET A 7 -11.43 -8.55 7.45
C MET A 7 -12.02 -7.42 8.30
N VAL A 8 -12.34 -6.28 7.68
CA VAL A 8 -13.02 -5.17 8.35
C VAL A 8 -14.46 -5.54 8.73
N GLU A 9 -15.20 -6.19 7.84
CA GLU A 9 -16.55 -6.72 8.14
C GLU A 9 -16.55 -7.71 9.34
N ARG A 10 -15.41 -8.36 9.61
CA ARG A 10 -15.22 -9.28 10.75
C ARG A 10 -14.60 -8.65 11.99
N GLY A 11 -14.47 -7.32 12.02
CA GLY A 11 -14.15 -6.55 13.23
C GLY A 11 -12.73 -6.02 13.32
N LEU A 12 -11.90 -6.17 12.28
CA LEU A 12 -10.63 -5.44 12.21
C LEU A 12 -10.87 -3.97 11.86
N SER A 13 -10.07 -3.08 12.44
CA SER A 13 -9.99 -1.70 11.92
C SER A 13 -9.37 -1.67 10.52
N ASN A 14 -9.63 -0.61 9.77
CA ASN A 14 -9.02 -0.41 8.44
C ASN A 14 -7.49 -0.49 8.49
N MET A 15 -6.86 0.11 9.51
CA MET A 15 -5.41 0.02 9.70
C MET A 15 -4.95 -1.42 9.95
N GLN A 16 -5.63 -2.16 10.83
CA GLN A 16 -5.27 -3.55 11.07
C GLN A 16 -5.42 -4.40 9.82
N ALA A 17 -6.50 -4.21 9.04
CA ALA A 17 -6.69 -4.91 7.77
C ALA A 17 -5.55 -4.62 6.77
N ILE A 18 -5.08 -3.37 6.69
CA ILE A 18 -3.87 -3.02 5.90
C ILE A 18 -2.63 -3.75 6.43
N GLN A 19 -2.44 -3.78 7.76
CA GLN A 19 -1.28 -4.46 8.38
C GLN A 19 -1.28 -5.97 8.10
N THR A 20 -2.44 -6.63 8.10
CA THR A 20 -2.54 -8.06 7.73
C THR A 20 -2.03 -8.34 6.32
N ALA A 21 -2.18 -7.38 5.39
CA ALA A 21 -1.79 -7.52 4.00
C ALA A 21 -0.37 -6.97 3.70
N THR A 22 0.31 -6.38 4.69
CA THR A 22 1.59 -5.69 4.52
C THR A 22 2.61 -6.12 5.57
N GLY A 23 2.73 -5.39 6.68
CA GLY A 23 3.75 -5.62 7.70
C GLY A 23 3.65 -7.01 8.33
N TRP A 24 2.46 -7.40 8.80
CA TRP A 24 2.26 -8.71 9.41
C TRP A 24 2.39 -9.84 8.39
N ALA A 25 1.98 -9.64 7.14
CA ALA A 25 2.22 -10.61 6.07
C ALA A 25 3.72 -10.86 5.87
N ALA A 26 4.54 -9.80 5.88
CA ALA A 26 5.99 -9.93 5.74
C ALA A 26 6.61 -10.65 6.94
N GLU A 27 6.16 -10.37 8.16
CA GLU A 27 6.57 -11.10 9.38
C GLU A 27 6.22 -12.58 9.31
N CYS A 28 5.00 -12.93 8.85
CA CYS A 28 4.56 -14.32 8.73
C CYS A 28 5.46 -15.17 7.81
N VAL A 29 6.16 -14.55 6.85
CA VAL A 29 7.05 -15.23 5.90
C VAL A 29 8.54 -14.98 6.17
N GLY A 30 8.88 -14.31 7.27
CA GLY A 30 10.27 -14.00 7.64
C GLY A 30 10.96 -13.03 6.67
N GLN A 31 10.21 -12.08 6.11
CA GLN A 31 10.69 -11.07 5.15
C GLN A 31 10.49 -9.64 5.64
N GLU A 32 10.19 -9.46 6.93
CA GLU A 32 9.97 -8.17 7.57
C GLU A 32 11.18 -7.22 7.50
N LYS A 33 12.39 -7.74 7.20
CA LYS A 33 13.58 -6.91 6.93
C LYS A 33 13.66 -6.41 5.48
N ASN A 34 12.94 -7.05 4.56
CA ASN A 34 13.05 -6.81 3.13
C ASN A 34 11.88 -5.96 2.59
N PHE A 35 10.64 -6.22 3.05
CA PHE A 35 9.43 -5.50 2.58
C PHE A 35 8.33 -5.43 3.66
N GLY A 36 7.13 -4.99 3.27
CA GLY A 36 5.93 -4.97 4.11
C GLY A 36 5.69 -3.67 4.89
N THR A 37 6.69 -2.78 4.98
CA THR A 37 6.51 -1.42 5.54
C THR A 37 7.29 -0.40 4.72
N VAL A 38 6.84 0.86 4.75
CA VAL A 38 7.58 1.97 4.16
C VAL A 38 8.65 2.43 5.15
N THR A 39 9.88 1.95 4.98
CA THR A 39 11.00 2.22 5.89
C THR A 39 12.32 2.16 5.13
N VAL A 40 13.27 3.03 5.48
CA VAL A 40 14.60 3.06 4.86
C VAL A 40 15.28 1.68 4.95
N GLY A 41 15.91 1.27 3.84
CA GLY A 41 16.63 -0.01 3.73
C GLY A 41 15.79 -1.19 3.23
N LYS A 42 14.46 -1.03 3.10
CA LYS A 42 13.57 -2.02 2.49
C LYS A 42 13.43 -1.81 0.99
N TYR A 43 12.95 -2.84 0.28
CA TYR A 43 12.52 -2.68 -1.11
C TYR A 43 11.44 -1.62 -1.22
N ALA A 44 11.51 -0.81 -2.28
CA ALA A 44 10.47 0.14 -2.63
C ALA A 44 9.27 -0.62 -3.25
N ASP A 45 8.53 -1.31 -2.38
CA ASP A 45 7.30 -2.04 -2.67
C ASP A 45 6.14 -1.29 -2.03
N PHE A 46 5.44 -0.48 -2.84
CA PHE A 46 4.30 0.28 -2.38
C PHE A 46 3.33 0.57 -3.52
N LEU A 47 2.15 1.05 -3.16
CA LEU A 47 1.14 1.53 -4.09
C LEU A 47 0.67 2.90 -3.65
N VAL A 48 0.25 3.72 -4.62
CA VAL A 48 -0.39 5.01 -4.38
C VAL A 48 -1.86 4.87 -4.73
N VAL A 49 -2.73 5.25 -3.80
CA VAL A 49 -4.18 5.27 -3.98
C VAL A 49 -4.72 6.68 -3.89
N ASP A 50 -5.77 6.94 -4.66
CA ASP A 50 -6.61 8.12 -4.58
C ASP A 50 -7.80 7.83 -3.67
N GLY A 51 -7.82 8.54 -2.54
CA GLY A 51 -8.69 8.28 -1.40
C GLY A 51 -7.92 7.86 -0.15
N ASP A 52 -8.63 7.87 0.98
CA ASP A 52 -8.07 7.55 2.30
C ASP A 52 -8.52 6.15 2.74
N PRO A 53 -7.63 5.13 2.70
CA PRO A 53 -7.99 3.76 3.05
C PRO A 53 -8.31 3.58 4.54
N LEU A 54 -7.98 4.55 5.40
CA LEU A 54 -8.36 4.53 6.80
C LEU A 54 -9.81 4.98 7.02
N LYS A 55 -10.39 5.72 6.05
CA LYS A 55 -11.81 6.10 6.05
C LYS A 55 -12.66 5.13 5.23
N ASP A 56 -12.14 4.66 4.11
CA ASP A 56 -12.84 3.72 3.22
C ASP A 56 -11.87 2.65 2.72
N ILE A 57 -11.99 1.43 3.26
CA ILE A 57 -11.14 0.30 2.85
C ILE A 57 -11.43 -0.17 1.41
N GLY A 58 -12.60 0.20 0.86
CA GLY A 58 -13.02 -0.14 -0.49
C GLY A 58 -12.16 0.48 -1.60
N VAL A 59 -11.34 1.49 -1.26
CA VAL A 59 -10.41 2.10 -2.22
C VAL A 59 -9.48 1.07 -2.87
N PHE A 60 -9.12 -0.04 -2.21
CA PHE A 60 -8.27 -1.07 -2.81
C PHE A 60 -8.95 -1.91 -3.91
N ARG A 61 -10.28 -1.79 -4.08
CA ARG A 61 -11.05 -2.54 -5.09
C ARG A 61 -11.35 -1.72 -6.33
N ALA A 62 -11.47 -0.40 -6.20
CA ALA A 62 -11.63 0.49 -7.34
C ALA A 62 -10.34 0.49 -8.17
N LYS A 63 -10.37 0.07 -9.44
CA LYS A 63 -9.15 0.07 -10.25
C LYS A 63 -8.62 1.49 -10.47
N ASP A 64 -9.53 2.44 -10.66
CA ASP A 64 -9.18 3.83 -10.97
C ASP A 64 -8.61 4.59 -9.75
N SER A 65 -8.77 4.06 -8.53
CA SER A 65 -8.14 4.64 -7.34
C SER A 65 -6.65 4.27 -7.26
N ILE A 66 -6.22 3.13 -7.82
CA ILE A 66 -4.81 2.73 -7.80
C ILE A 66 -4.06 3.56 -8.84
N LYS A 67 -3.32 4.57 -8.38
CA LYS A 67 -2.59 5.49 -9.25
C LYS A 67 -1.19 5.00 -9.58
N MET A 68 -0.56 4.22 -8.71
CA MET A 68 0.77 3.69 -8.96
C MET A 68 0.97 2.36 -8.28
N VAL A 69 1.73 1.48 -8.92
CA VAL A 69 2.27 0.25 -8.33
C VAL A 69 3.78 0.24 -8.53
N MET A 70 4.52 0.39 -7.43
CA MET A 70 5.97 0.31 -7.36
C MET A 70 6.37 -1.07 -6.84
N LYS A 71 7.29 -1.73 -7.53
CA LYS A 71 7.87 -3.01 -7.10
C LYS A 71 9.37 -2.98 -7.29
N GLY A 72 10.13 -3.13 -6.21
CA GLY A 72 11.58 -3.13 -6.18
C GLY A 72 12.19 -1.84 -6.72
N GLY A 73 11.47 -0.71 -6.63
CA GLY A 73 11.90 0.57 -7.20
C GLY A 73 11.59 0.77 -8.68
N VAL A 74 10.84 -0.16 -9.31
CA VAL A 74 10.33 0.00 -10.68
C VAL A 74 8.82 0.24 -10.64
N ALA A 75 8.36 1.31 -11.30
CA ALA A 75 6.93 1.57 -11.49
C ALA A 75 6.38 0.68 -12.61
N TYR A 76 5.46 -0.24 -12.27
CA TYR A 76 4.79 -1.13 -13.23
C TYR A 76 3.45 -0.57 -13.69
N VAL A 77 2.82 0.24 -12.85
CA VAL A 77 1.63 1.03 -13.15
C VAL A 77 1.95 2.44 -12.69
N ASP A 78 1.74 3.42 -13.56
CA ASP A 78 1.86 4.84 -13.23
C ASP A 78 0.79 5.62 -13.98
N HIS A 79 -0.15 6.15 -13.21
CA HIS A 79 -1.24 7.03 -13.62
C HIS A 79 -1.17 8.34 -12.85
N LEU A 80 -0.05 8.62 -12.17
CA LEU A 80 0.15 9.93 -11.57
C LEU A 80 0.25 10.98 -12.69
N PRO A 81 -0.33 12.17 -12.48
CA PRO A 81 -0.07 13.27 -13.40
C PRO A 81 1.43 13.53 -13.42
N VAL A 82 1.96 13.87 -14.60
CA VAL A 82 3.33 14.37 -14.70
C VAL A 82 3.39 15.68 -13.94
N ALA A 83 3.96 15.65 -12.74
CA ALA A 83 4.24 16.81 -11.94
C ALA A 83 5.72 17.19 -12.10
N GLU A 84 6.02 18.49 -12.02
CA GLU A 84 7.41 18.91 -11.85
C GLU A 84 7.98 18.27 -10.57
N PRO A 85 9.23 17.79 -10.57
CA PRO A 85 9.85 17.23 -9.37
C PRO A 85 9.79 18.25 -8.24
N GLN A 86 9.04 17.93 -7.18
CA GLN A 86 9.08 18.73 -5.97
C GLN A 86 10.31 18.32 -5.16
N PRO A 87 11.07 19.28 -4.61
CA PRO A 87 12.16 18.95 -3.71
C PRO A 87 11.61 18.15 -2.54
N VAL A 88 12.14 16.94 -2.36
CA VAL A 88 11.89 16.15 -1.15
C VAL A 88 12.62 16.90 -0.04
N GLY A 89 11.87 17.49 0.88
CA GLY A 89 12.47 18.16 2.05
C GLY A 89 13.32 17.19 2.85
N ASP A 90 14.45 17.69 3.36
CA ASP A 90 15.41 16.95 4.19
C ASP A 90 14.76 16.23 5.38
#